data_AF-A0A835Z1Q1-F1
#
_entry.id   AF-A0A835Z1Q1-F1
#
_cell.length_a   1.000
_cell.length_b   1.000
_cell.length_c   1.000
_cell.angle_alpha   90.00
_cell.angle_beta   90.00
_cell.angle_gamma   90.00
#
_symmetry.space_group_name_H-M   'P 1'
#
loop_
_entity.id
_entity.type
_entity.pdbx_description
1 polymer ?
#
loop_
_entity_poly.entity_id
_entity_poly.type
_entity_poly.pdbx_seq_one_letter_code
_entity_poly.pdbx_strand_id
1 'polypeptide(L)'
;MLPLVLHVMGCGLFIVANIAGEGYDFRQANDIGQDSDFLQWVYGIYWAAMTVSTIGYGDVELVTFAERGYAIACMLVGASLYAYHIGALINITRSIVSMPSQQRLTLYFGSIVSIRTLTTAFACSTPLQTCLKPIMR
;
A
#
# COMPACT_ATOMS: atom_id res chain seq x y z
N MET A 1 3.67 7.01 2.46
CA MET A 1 4.92 6.24 2.41
C MET A 1 5.70 6.58 1.15
N LEU A 2 5.16 6.36 -0.06
CA LEU A 2 5.84 6.64 -1.33
C LEU A 2 6.44 8.06 -1.45
N PRO A 3 5.72 9.17 -1.16
CA PRO A 3 6.27 10.52 -1.30
C PRO A 3 7.48 10.78 -0.39
N LEU A 4 7.49 10.20 0.81
CA LEU A 4 8.60 10.31 1.75
C LEU A 4 9.83 9.55 1.23
N VAL A 5 9.63 8.36 0.66
CA VAL A 5 10.72 7.57 0.06
C VAL A 5 11.37 8.35 -1.08
N LEU A 6 10.56 8.94 -1.96
CA LEU A 6 11.06 9.77 -3.07
C LEU A 6 11.86 10.96 -2.57
N HIS A 7 11.36 11.66 -1.53
CA HIS A 7 12.06 12.77 -0.91
C HIS A 7 13.41 12.35 -0.32
N VAL A 8 13.45 11.27 0.47
CA VAL A 8 14.70 10.79 1.09
C VAL A 8 15.70 10.30 0.03
N MET A 9 15.25 9.56 -0.97
CA MET A 9 16.13 9.08 -2.04
C MET A 9 16.67 10.21 -2.91
N GLY A 10 15.82 11.17 -3.29
CA GLY A 10 16.22 12.35 -4.06
C GLY A 10 17.18 13.26 -3.29
N CYS A 11 16.86 13.60 -2.04
CA CYS A 11 17.74 14.41 -1.20
C CYS A 11 19.06 13.70 -0.86
N GLY A 12 19.05 12.37 -0.73
CA GLY A 12 20.27 11.60 -0.52
C GLY A 12 21.27 11.74 -1.67
N LEU A 13 20.80 11.93 -2.92
CA LEU A 13 21.68 12.19 -4.05
C LEU A 13 22.42 13.54 -3.89
N PHE A 14 21.72 14.60 -3.46
CA PHE A 14 22.33 15.89 -3.16
C PHE A 14 23.33 15.81 -2.00
N ILE A 15 23.00 15.05 -0.96
CA ILE A 15 23.91 14.84 0.17
C ILE A 15 25.18 14.12 -0.29
N VAL A 16 25.06 13.09 -1.12
CA VAL A 16 26.20 12.35 -1.67
C VAL A 16 27.06 13.25 -2.56
N ALA A 17 26.46 14.05 -3.44
CA ALA A 17 27.19 15.01 -4.27
C ALA A 17 27.96 16.03 -3.41
N ASN A 18 27.33 16.55 -2.35
CA ASN A 18 27.98 17.50 -1.43
C ASN A 18 29.12 16.85 -0.61
N ILE A 19 28.99 15.57 -0.24
CA ILE A 19 30.03 14.84 0.52
C ILE A 19 31.20 14.45 -0.38
N ALA A 20 30.93 14.04 -1.62
CA ALA A 20 31.97 13.70 -2.58
C ALA A 20 32.88 14.91 -2.87
N GLY A 21 32.31 16.12 -2.92
CA GLY A 21 33.07 17.35 -3.09
C GLY A 21 33.82 17.43 -4.43
N GLU A 22 33.44 16.60 -5.40
CA GLU A 22 33.97 16.63 -6.75
C GLU A 22 33.36 17.84 -7.48
N GLY A 23 34.18 18.67 -8.12
CA GLY A 23 33.72 19.88 -8.81
C GLY A 23 32.87 19.62 -10.06
N TYR A 24 32.66 18.35 -10.41
CA TYR A 24 31.80 17.90 -11.51
C TYR A 24 30.90 16.77 -11.01
N ASP A 25 29.69 17.13 -10.58
CA ASP A 25 28.68 16.24 -10.02
C ASP A 25 27.49 16.05 -10.98
N PHE A 26 26.47 15.29 -10.56
CA PHE A 26 25.27 15.09 -11.37
C PHE A 26 24.56 16.41 -11.76
N ARG A 27 24.70 17.49 -10.98
CA ARG A 27 24.08 18.78 -11.32
C ARG A 27 24.78 19.44 -12.49
N GLN A 28 26.11 19.36 -12.55
CA GLN A 28 26.85 19.86 -13.72
C GLN A 28 26.71 18.94 -14.93
N ALA A 29 26.61 17.63 -14.74
CA ALA A 29 26.43 16.68 -15.84
C ALA A 29 25.09 16.84 -16.57
N ASN A 30 24.05 17.23 -15.84
CA ASN A 30 22.70 17.41 -16.38
C ASN A 30 22.32 18.88 -16.62
N ASP A 31 23.31 19.79 -16.66
CA ASP A 31 23.13 21.23 -16.89
C ASP A 31 22.19 21.96 -15.89
N ILE A 32 21.94 21.39 -14.71
CA ILE A 32 21.05 21.96 -13.67
C ILE A 32 21.80 22.69 -12.54
N GLY A 33 23.12 22.77 -12.61
CA GLY A 33 23.95 23.34 -11.53
C GLY A 33 23.73 24.82 -11.25
N GLN A 34 23.22 25.59 -12.23
CA GLN A 34 22.92 27.02 -12.10
C GLN A 34 21.41 27.30 -11.96
N ASP A 35 20.57 26.26 -11.98
CA ASP A 35 19.13 26.41 -11.86
C ASP A 35 18.70 26.63 -10.41
N SER A 36 17.46 27.11 -10.24
CA SER A 36 16.85 27.29 -8.92
C SER A 36 16.85 26.01 -8.08
N ASP A 37 16.99 26.14 -6.77
CA ASP A 37 16.98 25.01 -5.83
C ASP A 37 15.72 24.13 -5.97
N PHE A 38 14.58 24.74 -6.30
CA PHE A 38 13.35 24.01 -6.54
C PHE A 38 13.44 23.11 -7.77
N LEU A 39 14.04 23.60 -8.87
CA LEU A 39 14.20 22.82 -10.10
C LEU A 39 15.18 21.67 -9.89
N GLN A 40 16.29 21.92 -9.20
CA GLN A 40 17.21 20.87 -8.79
C GLN A 40 16.48 19.82 -7.94
N TRP A 41 15.71 20.24 -6.93
CA TRP A 41 14.94 19.32 -6.10
C TRP A 41 13.96 18.46 -6.93
N VAL A 42 13.21 19.07 -7.86
CA VAL A 42 12.31 18.35 -8.78
C VAL A 42 13.09 17.30 -9.58
N TYR A 43 14.28 17.64 -10.05
CA TYR A 43 15.15 16.74 -10.81
C TYR A 43 15.59 15.52 -9.98
N GLY A 44 15.98 15.73 -8.72
CA GLY A 44 16.32 14.63 -7.80
C GLY A 44 15.13 13.75 -7.45
N ILE A 45 13.93 14.33 -7.29
CA ILE A 45 12.69 13.56 -7.09
C ILE A 45 12.33 12.77 -8.35
N TYR A 46 12.53 13.35 -9.53
CA TYR A 46 12.30 12.68 -10.81
C TYR A 46 13.20 11.45 -10.95
N TRP A 47 14.50 11.60 -10.67
CA TRP A 47 15.44 10.47 -10.62
C TRP A 47 15.01 9.38 -9.63
N ALA A 48 14.63 9.77 -8.41
CA ALA A 48 14.15 8.84 -7.39
C ALA A 48 12.86 8.12 -7.83
N ALA A 49 11.95 8.84 -8.47
CA ALA A 49 10.69 8.29 -8.98
C ALA A 49 10.95 7.25 -10.07
N MET A 50 11.83 7.54 -11.03
CA MET A 50 12.24 6.58 -12.05
C MET A 50 12.88 5.32 -11.47
N THR A 51 13.68 5.47 -10.42
CA THR A 51 14.35 4.35 -9.75
C THR A 51 13.35 3.46 -9.01
N VAL A 52 12.45 4.05 -8.22
CA VAL A 52 11.43 3.30 -7.44
C VAL A 52 10.36 2.69 -8.34
N SER A 53 9.99 3.36 -9.42
CA SER A 53 9.04 2.83 -10.43
C SER A 53 9.69 1.84 -11.40
N THR A 54 11.00 1.63 -11.31
CA THR A 54 11.79 0.76 -12.19
C THR A 54 11.69 1.11 -13.68
N ILE A 55 11.32 2.35 -14.01
CA ILE A 55 11.26 2.85 -15.40
C ILE A 55 12.67 3.06 -15.95
N GLY A 56 13.49 3.83 -15.22
CA GLY A 56 14.90 4.05 -15.54
C GLY A 56 15.19 4.53 -16.97
N TYR A 57 14.64 5.67 -17.40
CA TYR A 57 14.94 6.22 -18.74
C TYR A 57 16.44 6.49 -18.96
N GLY A 58 17.18 6.76 -17.89
CA GLY A 58 18.64 6.98 -17.94
C GLY A 58 19.04 8.36 -18.49
N ASP A 59 18.11 9.30 -18.50
CA ASP A 59 18.32 10.70 -18.89
C ASP A 59 19.01 11.53 -17.80
N VAL A 60 18.97 11.07 -16.56
CA VAL A 60 19.74 11.65 -15.45
C VAL A 60 21.09 10.95 -15.35
N GLU A 61 22.14 11.65 -15.76
CA GLU A 61 23.51 11.12 -15.72
C GLU A 61 24.13 11.28 -14.32
N LEU A 62 24.71 10.19 -13.81
CA LEU A 62 25.48 10.16 -12.57
C LEU A 62 26.95 9.91 -12.91
N VAL A 63 27.82 10.87 -12.58
CA VAL A 63 29.20 10.85 -13.05
C VAL A 63 30.14 10.30 -11.99
N THR A 64 29.99 10.76 -10.75
CA THR A 64 30.95 10.45 -9.69
C THR A 64 30.81 9.00 -9.21
N PHE A 65 31.90 8.43 -8.70
CA PHE A 65 31.87 7.07 -8.17
C PHE A 65 30.93 6.93 -6.97
N ALA A 66 30.89 7.96 -6.11
CA ALA A 66 30.02 8.00 -4.94
C ALA A 66 28.52 8.01 -5.32
N GLU A 67 28.13 8.85 -6.29
CA GLU A 67 26.76 8.89 -6.80
C GLU A 67 26.33 7.55 -7.41
N ARG A 68 27.21 6.91 -8.19
CA ARG A 68 26.93 5.60 -8.79
C ARG A 68 26.77 4.51 -7.72
N GLY A 69 27.63 4.50 -6.70
CA GLY A 69 27.50 3.59 -5.56
C GLY A 69 26.18 3.77 -4.82
N TYR A 70 25.79 5.03 -4.58
CA TYR A 70 24.50 5.37 -3.98
C TYR A 70 23.31 4.93 -4.84
N ALA A 71 23.37 5.16 -6.15
CA ALA A 71 22.34 4.75 -7.10
C ALA A 71 22.09 3.24 -7.08
N ILE A 72 23.15 2.44 -7.07
CA ILE A 72 23.05 0.98 -6.98
C ILE A 72 22.33 0.57 -5.68
N ALA A 73 22.68 1.18 -4.55
CA ALA A 73 21.99 0.91 -3.28
C ALA A 73 20.51 1.30 -3.34
N CYS A 74 20.18 2.46 -3.91
CA CYS A 74 18.81 2.90 -4.11
C CYS A 74 18.00 1.99 -5.04
N MET A 75 18.61 1.42 -6.09
CA MET A 75 17.94 0.46 -6.97
C MET A 75 17.53 -0.82 -6.23
N LEU A 76 18.39 -1.36 -5.37
CA LEU A 76 18.09 -2.56 -4.57
C LEU A 76 16.96 -2.31 -3.57
N VAL A 77 17.01 -1.16 -2.88
CA VAL A 77 15.96 -0.76 -1.93
C VAL A 77 14.65 -0.43 -2.66
N GLY A 78 14.74 0.28 -3.79
CA GLY A 78 13.61 0.65 -4.63
C GLY A 78 12.85 -0.56 -5.17
N ALA A 79 13.56 -1.56 -5.68
CA ALA A 79 12.96 -2.81 -6.15
C ALA A 79 12.22 -3.55 -5.03
N SER A 80 12.80 -3.61 -3.83
CA SER A 80 12.18 -4.24 -2.66
C SER A 80 10.89 -3.53 -2.24
N LEU A 81 10.92 -2.19 -2.22
CA LEU A 81 9.75 -1.37 -1.91
C LEU A 81 8.65 -1.50 -2.96
N TYR A 82 9.02 -1.55 -4.24
CA TYR A 82 8.07 -1.77 -5.32
C TYR A 82 7.34 -3.11 -5.18
N ALA A 83 8.08 -4.19 -4.92
CA ALA A 83 7.51 -5.52 -4.67
C ALA A 83 6.54 -5.53 -3.47
N TYR A 84 6.91 -4.84 -2.38
CA TYR A 84 6.04 -4.68 -1.22
C TYR A 84 4.72 -3.95 -1.56
N HIS A 85 4.80 -2.87 -2.34
CA HIS A 85 3.61 -2.13 -2.76
C HIS A 85 2.66 -2.99 -3.60
N ILE A 86 3.19 -3.74 -4.57
CA ILE A 86 2.37 -4.69 -5.35
C ILE A 86 1.73 -5.74 -4.44
N GLY A 87 2.47 -6.31 -3.49
CA GLY A 87 1.93 -7.25 -2.51
C GLY A 87 0.76 -6.69 -1.69
N ALA A 88 0.89 -5.44 -1.22
CA ALA A 88 -0.16 -4.74 -0.49
C ALA A 88 -1.41 -4.51 -1.36
N LEU A 89 -1.22 -4.11 -2.63
CA LEU A 89 -2.32 -3.94 -3.58
C LEU A 89 -3.06 -5.26 -3.80
N ILE A 90 -2.35 -6.36 -4.00
CA ILE A 90 -2.98 -7.68 -4.18
C ILE A 90 -3.78 -8.07 -2.93
N ASN A 91 -3.28 -7.77 -1.73
CA ASN A 91 -4.02 -8.06 -0.50
C ASN A 91 -5.34 -7.26 -0.40
N ILE A 92 -5.31 -5.98 -0.80
CA ILE A 92 -6.51 -5.14 -0.89
C ILE A 92 -7.46 -5.67 -1.97
N THR A 93 -6.96 -6.02 -3.15
CA THR A 93 -7.79 -6.61 -4.20
C THR A 93 -8.42 -7.92 -3.74
N ARG A 94 -7.67 -8.76 -3.02
CA ARG A 94 -8.21 -9.98 -2.43
C ARG A 94 -9.33 -9.68 -1.44
N SER A 95 -9.22 -8.67 -0.58
CA SER A 95 -10.31 -8.34 0.36
C SER A 95 -11.57 -7.84 -0.35
N ILE A 96 -11.42 -7.13 -1.48
CA ILE A 96 -12.55 -6.67 -2.30
C ILE A 96 -13.19 -7.84 -3.04
N VAL A 97 -12.39 -8.73 -3.65
CA VAL A 97 -12.89 -9.86 -4.45
C VAL A 97 -13.39 -11.01 -3.57
N SER A 98 -12.78 -11.23 -2.41
CA SER A 98 -13.22 -12.22 -1.44
C SER A 98 -14.48 -11.81 -0.68
N MET A 99 -15.10 -10.65 -0.99
CA MET A 99 -16.49 -10.37 -0.63
C MET A 99 -17.38 -11.20 -1.55
N PRO A 100 -17.80 -12.41 -1.15
CA PRO A 100 -18.61 -13.23 -2.02
C PRO A 100 -20.03 -12.69 -1.91
N SER A 101 -20.75 -12.64 -3.02
CA SER A 101 -22.21 -12.47 -3.05
C SER A 101 -22.96 -13.45 -2.10
N GLN A 102 -22.29 -14.50 -1.62
CA GLN A 102 -22.74 -15.43 -0.59
C GLN A 102 -22.98 -14.78 0.80
N GLN A 103 -22.30 -13.70 1.20
CA GLN A 103 -22.56 -13.04 2.49
C GLN A 103 -23.93 -12.36 2.56
N ARG A 104 -24.48 -11.90 1.42
CA ARG A 104 -25.87 -11.41 1.34
C ARG A 104 -26.88 -12.52 1.56
N LEU A 105 -26.62 -13.72 1.03
CA LEU A 105 -27.47 -14.89 1.25
C LEU A 105 -27.32 -15.46 2.67
N THR A 106 -26.12 -15.48 3.27
CA THR A 106 -25.92 -15.92 4.66
C THR A 106 -26.56 -14.98 5.67
N LEU A 107 -26.64 -13.67 5.40
CA LEU A 107 -27.43 -12.72 6.20
C LEU A 107 -28.95 -12.94 6.06
N TYR A 108 -29.42 -13.27 4.85
CA TYR A 108 -30.84 -13.59 4.61
C TYR A 108 -31.23 -14.95 5.20
N PHE A 109 -30.45 -16.00 4.94
CA PHE A 109 -30.60 -17.33 5.55
C PHE A 109 -30.38 -17.29 7.07
N GLY A 110 -29.45 -16.50 7.58
CA GLY A 110 -29.24 -16.29 9.01
C GLY A 110 -30.44 -15.61 9.68
N SER A 111 -31.05 -14.64 9.00
CA SER A 111 -32.31 -14.02 9.44
C SER A 111 -33.48 -15.03 9.41
N ILE A 112 -33.59 -15.85 8.36
CA ILE A 112 -34.63 -16.89 8.24
C ILE A 112 -34.44 -18.02 9.26
N VAL A 113 -33.21 -18.46 9.49
CA VAL A 113 -32.87 -19.50 10.49
C VAL A 113 -33.13 -18.96 11.89
N SER A 114 -32.74 -17.72 12.20
CA SER A 114 -33.06 -17.04 13.46
C SER A 114 -34.58 -16.90 13.69
N ILE A 115 -35.37 -16.56 12.66
CA ILE A 115 -36.83 -16.52 12.72
C ILE A 115 -37.43 -17.91 12.95
N ARG A 116 -36.87 -18.97 12.35
CA ARG A 116 -37.27 -20.37 12.60
C ARG A 116 -36.93 -20.83 14.02
N THR A 117 -35.78 -20.43 14.57
CA THR A 117 -35.41 -20.72 15.97
C THR A 117 -36.27 -19.94 16.96
N LEU A 118 -36.65 -18.70 16.63
CA LEU A 118 -37.63 -17.91 17.40
C LEU A 118 -39.02 -18.55 17.36
N THR A 119 -39.50 -19.01 16.21
CA THR A 119 -40.81 -19.70 16.13
C THR A 119 -40.82 -21.05 16.84
N THR A 120 -39.72 -21.82 16.84
CA THR A 120 -39.63 -23.04 17.68
C THR A 120 -39.46 -22.72 19.16
N ALA A 121 -38.79 -21.62 19.52
CA ALA A 121 -38.72 -21.14 20.90
C ALA A 121 -40.08 -20.62 21.41
N PHE A 122 -40.87 -19.94 20.57
CA PHE A 122 -42.27 -19.55 20.87
C PHE A 122 -43.22 -20.76 20.89
N ALA A 123 -42.97 -21.80 20.08
CA ALA A 123 -43.70 -23.06 20.18
C ALA A 123 -43.38 -23.81 21.50
N CYS A 124 -42.17 -23.62 22.04
CA CYS A 124 -41.71 -24.16 23.32
C CYS A 124 -41.92 -23.19 24.52
N SER A 125 -42.82 -22.22 24.41
CA SER A 125 -43.29 -21.42 25.56
C SER A 125 -44.74 -21.72 25.92
N THR A 126 -45.16 -22.99 25.81
CA THR A 126 -46.42 -23.48 26.42
C THR A 126 -46.15 -24.26 27.71
N PRO A 127 -46.03 -23.58 28.87
CA PRO A 127 -46.29 -24.21 30.17
C PRO A 127 -47.80 -24.41 30.43
N LEU A 128 -48.67 -24.25 29.42
CA LEU A 128 -50.13 -24.15 29.58
C LEU A 128 -50.93 -25.40 29.19
N GLN A 129 -50.30 -26.50 28.74
CA GLN A 129 -51.01 -27.76 28.50
C GLN A 129 -51.00 -28.73 29.69
N THR A 130 -50.17 -28.52 30.71
CA THR A 130 -50.12 -29.36 31.92
C THR A 130 -51.09 -28.92 33.03
N CYS A 131 -51.55 -27.66 33.05
CA CYS A 131 -52.47 -27.18 34.09
C CYS A 131 -53.97 -27.43 33.80
N LEU A 132 -54.39 -27.74 32.57
CA LEU A 132 -55.81 -27.85 32.23
C LEU A 132 -56.37 -29.30 32.21
N LYS A 133 -55.59 -30.30 32.64
CA LYS A 133 -56.02 -31.70 32.65
C LYS A 133 -56.93 -32.16 33.83
N PRO A 134 -57.09 -31.47 34.98
CA PRO A 134 -57.91 -32.02 36.07
C PRO A 134 -59.38 -31.56 36.08
N ILE A 135 -59.85 -30.72 35.16
CA ILE A 135 -61.23 -30.16 35.18
C ILE A 135 -62.23 -30.94 34.30
N MET A 136 -61.79 -31.89 33.47
CA MET A 136 -62.68 -32.78 32.71
C MET A 136 -62.65 -34.22 33.22
N ARG A 137 -62.99 -34.39 34.50
CA ARG A 137 -63.55 -35.64 35.04
C ARG A 137 -64.77 -35.32 35.87
#